data_AF-A0A6P0S9B4-F1
#
_entry.id   AF-A0A6P0S9B4-F1
#
_cell.length_a   1.000
_cell.length_b   1.000
_cell.length_c   1.000
_cell.angle_alpha   90.00
_cell.angle_beta   90.00
_cell.angle_gamma   90.00
#
_symmetry.space_group_name_H-M   'P 1'
#
loop_
_entity.id
_entity.type
_entity.pdbx_description
1 polymer ?
#
loop_
_entity_poly.entity_id
_entity_poly.type
_entity_poly.pdbx_seq_one_letter_code
_entity_poly.pdbx_strand_id
1 'polypeptide(L)'
;MKHFKKGQEPEKFRDWKAQANENWQPKFEDLRGEEKKAVLKSLFTEQGYICCYCESRLTMGNCHIEHLQPQSDPDIDPLDYSNFLCSFPFPSCDYHYFVVRNVG
;
A
#
# COMPACT_ATOMS: atom_id res chain seq x y z
N MET A 1 -6.12 13.82 -0.12
CA MET A 1 -4.97 13.07 -0.69
C MET A 1 -4.69 13.60 -2.08
N LYS A 2 -3.43 13.84 -2.43
CA LYS A 2 -3.03 14.21 -3.78
C LYS A 2 -3.36 13.08 -4.75
N HIS A 3 -3.82 13.41 -5.95
CA HIS A 3 -4.02 12.42 -7.00
C HIS A 3 -2.67 11.99 -7.59
N PHE A 4 -2.37 10.69 -7.54
CA PHE A 4 -1.17 10.10 -8.13
C PHE A 4 -1.55 9.27 -9.35
N LYS A 5 -0.79 9.39 -10.43
CA LYS A 5 -1.01 8.53 -11.60
C LYS A 5 -0.52 7.12 -11.26
N LYS A 6 -1.46 6.18 -11.15
CA LYS A 6 -1.14 4.76 -10.93
C LYS A 6 -0.52 4.11 -12.14
N GLY A 7 0.52 3.33 -11.89
CA GLY A 7 1.16 2.46 -12.86
C GLY A 7 0.57 1.05 -12.81
N GLN A 8 1.24 0.14 -13.52
CA GLN A 8 0.98 -1.28 -13.39
C GLN A 8 1.61 -1.82 -12.11
N GLU A 9 0.99 -2.84 -11.53
CA GLU A 9 1.57 -3.51 -10.38
C GLU A 9 2.94 -4.14 -10.74
N PRO A 10 3.89 -4.21 -9.79
CA PRO A 10 5.19 -4.80 -10.04
C PRO A 10 5.09 -6.29 -10.39
N GLU A 11 5.90 -6.74 -11.34
CA GLU A 11 5.96 -8.15 -11.76
C GLU A 11 6.17 -9.10 -10.57
N LYS A 12 7.07 -8.79 -9.64
CA LYS A 12 7.28 -9.60 -8.43
C LYS A 12 6.01 -9.80 -7.60
N PHE A 13 5.13 -8.79 -7.54
CA PHE A 13 3.87 -8.89 -6.80
C PHE A 13 2.84 -9.72 -7.56
N ARG A 14 2.74 -9.50 -8.88
CA ARG A 14 1.90 -10.31 -9.76
C ARG A 14 2.27 -11.79 -9.72
N ASP A 15 3.57 -12.09 -9.86
CA ASP A 15 4.08 -13.46 -9.86
C ASP A 15 3.92 -14.13 -8.49
N TRP A 16 3.99 -13.35 -7.40
CA TRP A 16 3.67 -13.83 -6.06
C TRP A 16 2.19 -14.19 -5.93
N LYS A 17 1.26 -13.34 -6.41
CA LYS A 17 -0.18 -13.66 -6.44
C LYS A 17 -0.46 -14.92 -7.28
N ALA A 18 0.25 -15.08 -8.40
CA ALA A 18 0.10 -16.22 -9.30
C ALA A 18 0.54 -17.58 -8.72
N GLN A 19 1.22 -17.60 -7.56
CA GLN A 19 1.55 -18.84 -6.85
C GLN A 19 0.34 -19.47 -6.12
N ALA A 20 -0.83 -18.80 -6.15
CA ALA A 20 -2.07 -19.32 -5.60
C ALA A 20 -2.36 -20.75 -6.09
N ASN A 21 -2.74 -21.62 -5.16
CA ASN A 21 -3.06 -23.02 -5.41
C ASN A 21 -4.05 -23.55 -4.36
N GLU A 22 -4.41 -24.83 -4.44
CA GLU A 22 -5.38 -25.45 -3.53
C GLU A 22 -4.99 -25.36 -2.05
N ASN A 23 -3.68 -25.33 -1.74
CA ASN A 23 -3.17 -25.33 -0.37
C ASN A 23 -2.89 -23.91 0.15
N TRP A 24 -2.82 -22.91 -0.73
CA TRP A 24 -2.47 -21.54 -0.35
C TRP A 24 -3.08 -20.50 -1.28
N GLN A 25 -3.67 -19.48 -0.68
CA GLN A 25 -4.20 -18.31 -1.38
C GLN A 25 -3.47 -17.06 -0.86
N PRO A 26 -3.08 -16.12 -1.73
CA PRO A 26 -2.36 -14.93 -1.32
C PRO A 26 -3.27 -14.04 -0.46
N LYS A 27 -2.72 -13.55 0.64
CA LYS A 27 -3.38 -12.57 1.51
C LYS A 27 -2.45 -11.42 1.82
N PHE A 28 -3.00 -10.25 2.13
CA PHE A 28 -2.17 -9.09 2.48
C PHE A 28 -1.29 -9.36 3.71
N GLU A 29 -1.78 -10.12 4.69
CA GLU A 29 -0.99 -10.59 5.85
C GLU A 29 0.24 -11.42 5.45
N ASP A 30 0.18 -12.06 4.27
CA ASP A 30 1.27 -12.85 3.74
C ASP A 30 2.29 -12.04 2.92
N LEU A 31 1.99 -10.78 2.60
CA LEU A 31 2.84 -9.94 1.77
C LEU A 31 4.09 -9.49 2.55
N ARG A 32 5.26 -10.06 2.22
CA ARG A 32 6.53 -9.84 2.94
C ARG A 32 7.71 -9.81 1.95
N GLY A 33 8.93 -9.97 2.45
CA GLY A 33 10.09 -10.22 1.60
C GLY A 33 10.32 -9.25 0.43
N GLU A 34 10.62 -9.81 -0.73
CA GLU A 34 11.00 -9.07 -1.94
C GLU A 34 9.77 -8.56 -2.70
N GLU A 35 8.66 -9.27 -2.62
CA GLU A 35 7.38 -8.89 -3.19
C GLU A 35 6.83 -7.60 -2.53
N LYS A 36 6.88 -7.49 -1.21
CA LYS A 36 6.50 -6.27 -0.48
C LYS A 36 7.42 -5.10 -0.80
N LYS A 37 8.74 -5.35 -0.88
CA LYS A 37 9.72 -4.32 -1.26
C LYS A 37 9.46 -3.80 -2.67
N ALA A 38 9.09 -4.67 -3.61
CA ALA A 38 8.75 -4.29 -4.97
C ALA A 38 7.52 -3.39 -5.00
N VAL A 39 6.45 -3.75 -4.27
CA VAL A 39 5.24 -2.93 -4.10
C VAL A 39 5.60 -1.56 -3.54
N LEU A 40 6.30 -1.51 -2.40
CA LEU A 40 6.70 -0.24 -1.77
C LEU A 40 7.54 0.63 -2.71
N LYS A 41 8.54 0.05 -3.40
CA LYS A 41 9.39 0.80 -4.34
C LYS A 41 8.57 1.42 -5.48
N SER A 42 7.59 0.68 -6.00
CA SER A 42 6.69 1.18 -7.06
C SER A 42 5.82 2.33 -6.55
N LEU A 43 5.12 2.14 -5.44
CA LEU A 43 4.27 3.17 -4.82
C LEU A 43 5.08 4.43 -4.45
N PHE A 44 6.27 4.23 -3.89
CA PHE A 44 7.21 5.28 -3.52
C PHE A 44 7.64 6.12 -4.74
N THR A 45 7.87 5.46 -5.88
CA THR A 45 8.23 6.12 -7.14
C THR A 45 7.03 6.84 -7.77
N GLU A 46 5.86 6.19 -7.83
CA GLU A 46 4.61 6.75 -8.34
C GLU A 46 4.18 8.01 -7.60
N GLN A 47 4.38 8.03 -6.28
CA GLN A 47 4.02 9.17 -5.44
C GLN A 47 5.05 10.30 -5.47
N GLY A 48 6.20 10.12 -6.13
CA GLY A 48 7.27 11.12 -6.11
C GLY A 48 7.92 11.27 -4.73
N TYR A 49 8.03 10.16 -3.99
CA TYR A 49 8.76 10.09 -2.71
C TYR A 49 8.12 10.86 -1.54
N ILE A 50 6.79 11.03 -1.55
CA ILE A 50 6.05 11.72 -0.47
C ILE A 50 4.94 10.85 0.11
N CYS A 51 4.61 11.12 1.38
CA CYS A 51 3.49 10.50 2.09
C CYS A 51 2.14 10.92 1.48
N CYS A 52 1.21 9.98 1.30
CA CYS A 52 -0.11 10.26 0.74
C CYS A 52 -1.00 11.18 1.62
N TYR A 53 -0.71 11.28 2.91
CA TYR A 53 -1.45 12.11 3.87
C TYR A 53 -0.84 13.50 4.05
N CYS A 54 0.38 13.57 4.59
CA CYS A 54 1.01 14.83 4.98
C CYS A 54 1.93 15.43 3.92
N GLU A 55 2.16 14.73 2.81
CA GLU A 55 3.01 15.16 1.69
C GLU A 55 4.49 15.39 2.05
N SER A 56 4.90 15.05 3.26
CA SER A 56 6.30 15.04 3.68
C SER A 56 7.09 13.93 2.98
N ARG A 57 8.39 14.16 2.79
CA ARG A 57 9.31 13.26 2.09
C ARG A 57 9.47 11.93 2.83
N LEU A 58 9.23 10.84 2.12
CA LEU A 58 9.47 9.47 2.56
C LEU A 58 10.89 9.01 2.17
N THR A 59 11.33 7.94 2.82
CA THR A 59 12.48 7.11 2.46
C THR A 59 12.02 5.65 2.49
N MET A 60 12.75 4.74 1.84
CA MET A 60 12.40 3.31 1.86
C MET A 60 12.38 2.72 3.29
N GLY A 61 13.10 3.30 4.24
CA GLY A 61 13.18 2.81 5.62
C GLY A 61 12.05 3.29 6.54
N ASN A 62 11.24 4.26 6.12
CA ASN A 62 10.17 4.85 6.94
C ASN A 62 8.83 4.92 6.20
N CYS A 63 8.58 3.94 5.32
CA CYS A 63 7.39 3.89 4.50
C CYS A 63 6.58 2.61 4.74
N HIS A 64 5.25 2.71 4.60
CA HIS A 64 4.28 1.65 4.79
C HIS A 64 3.29 1.63 3.62
N ILE A 65 2.66 0.46 3.37
CA ILE A 65 1.58 0.33 2.39
C ILE A 65 0.29 0.75 3.09
N GLU A 66 -0.36 1.77 2.57
CA GLU A 66 -1.65 2.25 3.04
C GLU A 66 -2.73 1.82 2.04
N HIS A 67 -3.88 1.38 2.52
CA HIS A 67 -5.05 1.14 1.67
C HIS A 67 -5.89 2.42 1.57
N LEU A 68 -6.24 2.85 0.36
CA LEU A 68 -7.11 4.02 0.13
C LEU A 68 -8.53 3.75 0.63
N GLN A 69 -9.06 2.56 0.36
CA GLN A 69 -10.31 2.01 0.88
C GLN A 69 -10.00 0.90 1.90
N PRO A 70 -10.75 0.82 3.01
CA PRO A 70 -10.41 -0.06 4.12
C PRO A 70 -10.52 -1.54 3.76
N GLN A 71 -9.60 -2.36 4.27
CA GLN A 71 -9.64 -3.83 4.11
C GLN A 71 -10.85 -4.50 4.78
N SER A 72 -11.56 -3.78 5.67
CA SER A 72 -12.80 -4.28 6.28
C SER A 72 -14.01 -4.23 5.35
N ASP A 73 -13.89 -3.53 4.21
CA ASP A 73 -14.93 -3.50 3.19
C ASP A 73 -14.92 -4.81 2.39
N PRO A 74 -16.01 -5.61 2.39
CA PRO A 74 -16.06 -6.91 1.72
C PRO A 74 -16.02 -6.81 0.18
N ASP A 75 -16.30 -5.64 -0.39
CA ASP A 75 -16.29 -5.42 -1.84
C ASP A 75 -14.89 -5.07 -2.37
N ILE A 76 -13.90 -4.94 -1.47
CA ILE A 76 -12.53 -4.53 -1.80
C ILE A 76 -11.59 -5.74 -1.74
N ASP A 77 -10.85 -5.97 -2.83
CA ASP A 77 -9.72 -6.91 -2.82
C ASP A 77 -8.56 -6.31 -1.99
N PRO A 78 -8.16 -6.93 -0.87
CA PRO A 78 -7.05 -6.44 -0.04
C PRO A 78 -5.70 -6.41 -0.76
N LEU A 79 -5.60 -7.08 -1.92
CA LEU A 79 -4.42 -7.15 -2.78
C LEU A 79 -4.55 -6.35 -4.08
N ASP A 80 -5.61 -5.54 -4.24
CA ASP A 80 -5.73 -4.61 -5.36
C ASP A 80 -4.67 -3.51 -5.24
N TYR A 81 -3.70 -3.55 -6.16
CA TYR A 81 -2.63 -2.57 -6.23
C TYR A 81 -3.15 -1.14 -6.49
N SER A 82 -4.29 -1.01 -7.17
CA SER A 82 -4.92 0.29 -7.42
C SER A 82 -5.36 0.98 -6.12
N ASN A 83 -5.68 0.17 -5.10
CA ASN A 83 -6.06 0.60 -3.76
C ASN A 83 -4.85 0.86 -2.84
N PHE A 84 -3.61 0.67 -3.29
CA PHE A 84 -2.42 0.87 -2.46
C PHE A 84 -1.81 2.26 -2.61
N LEU A 85 -1.36 2.82 -1.50
CA LEU A 85 -0.61 4.06 -1.37
C LEU A 85 0.58 3.87 -0.42
N CYS A 86 1.44 4.87 -0.34
CA CYS A 86 2.59 4.89 0.55
C CYS A 86 2.47 6.02 1.57
N SER A 87 2.59 5.68 2.86
CA SER A 87 2.56 6.62 3.97
C SER A 87 3.71 6.36 4.94
N PHE A 88 3.89 7.22 5.94
CA PHE A 88 4.67 6.81 7.10
C PHE A 88 3.91 5.75 7.91
N PRO A 89 4.61 4.86 8.65
CA PRO A 89 3.97 4.04 9.66
C PRO A 89 3.44 4.91 10.81
N PHE A 90 2.37 4.47 11.47
CA PHE A 90 1.92 5.08 12.72
C PHE A 90 2.99 4.88 13.83
N PRO A 91 3.29 5.88 14.69
CA PRO A 91 2.71 7.23 14.79
C PRO A 91 3.46 8.32 14.01
N SER A 92 4.35 7.95 13.08
CA SER A 92 5.23 8.90 12.40
C SER A 92 4.53 9.84 11.39
N CYS A 93 3.21 9.69 11.19
CA CYS A 93 2.38 10.68 10.50
C CYS A 93 1.26 11.17 11.43
N ASP A 94 1.34 12.42 11.88
CA ASP A 94 0.31 13.04 12.72
C ASP A 94 -1.07 13.10 12.04
N TYR A 95 -1.11 13.00 10.70
CA TYR A 95 -2.36 13.03 9.91
C TYR A 95 -3.10 11.69 9.85
N HIS A 96 -2.46 10.56 10.21
CA HIS A 96 -3.16 9.26 10.26
C HIS A 96 -4.33 9.30 11.26
N TYR A 97 -4.19 10.03 12.37
CA TYR A 97 -5.26 10.14 13.37
C TYR A 97 -6.48 10.93 12.89
N PHE A 98 -6.28 11.93 12.02
CA PHE A 98 -7.36 12.82 11.56
C PHE A 98 -8.22 12.19 10.46
N VAL A 99 -7.64 11.35 9.61
CA VAL A 99 -8.36 10.76 8.47
C VAL A 99 -9.10 9.48 8.86
N VAL A 100 -8.54 8.63 9.72
CA VAL A 100 -9.13 7.30 10.01
C VAL A 100 -10.28 7.38 11.03
N ARG A 101 -10.41 8.47 11.80
CA ARG A 101 -11.47 8.63 12.83
C ARG A 101 -12.63 9.55 12.44
N ASN A 102 -12.55 10.26 11.32
CA ASN A 102 -13.58 11.21 10.88
C ASN A 102 -14.35 10.74 9.62
N VAL A 103 -14.10 9.52 9.15
CA VAL A 103 -14.98 8.83 8.19
C VAL A 103 -15.84 7.88 9.03
N GLY A 104 -16.88 8.42 9.65
CA GLY A 104 -17.92 7.71 10.38
C GLY A 104 -19.27 7.97 9.74
#